data_AF-A0A327R113-F1
#
_entry.id   AF-A0A327R113-F1
#
_cell.length_a   1.000
_cell.length_b   1.000
_cell.length_c   1.000
_cell.angle_alpha   90.00
_cell.angle_beta   90.00
_cell.angle_gamma   90.00
#
_symmetry.space_group_name_H-M   'P 1'
#
loop_
_entity.id
_entity.type
_entity.pdbx_description
1 polymer ?
#
loop_
_entity_poly.entity_id
_entity_poly.type
_entity_poly.pdbx_seq_one_letter_code
_entity_poly.pdbx_strand_id
1 'polypeptide(L)'
;MAYYNHKWVHEGILLRRLITKRNMTVKDFSLLVGFAYQSAHYYLRKEFIKRSKLQEFLYLLNCDEEEFYSLQDDNYQYTPHHGQRLLSLLSEYGINKTRFAINLKIKRSALYALFQEETFDYNMLTNVCSLLGITPHQFDAFNWMVAEDNEPFARPAKHDYRDKYLHEKEKNISLADAYSILKAQKLEKDEECLLLQAEVAELKRKLKKQ
;
A
#
# COMPACT_ATOMS: atom_id res chain seq x y z
N MET A 1 38.32 -4.85 0.16
CA MET A 1 36.84 -4.84 0.28
C MET A 1 36.40 -3.41 0.45
N ALA A 2 35.97 -2.76 -0.62
CA ALA A 2 35.46 -1.39 -0.54
C ALA A 2 34.07 -1.45 0.10
N TYR A 3 33.92 -0.79 1.25
CA TYR A 3 32.62 -0.55 1.85
C TYR A 3 31.82 0.30 0.86
N TYR A 4 30.76 -0.28 0.28
CA TYR A 4 29.80 0.50 -0.52
C TYR A 4 29.18 1.53 0.40
N ASN A 5 29.65 2.76 0.28
CA ASN A 5 29.08 3.93 0.90
C ASN A 5 27.66 4.04 0.34
N HIS A 6 26.64 3.57 1.07
CA HIS A 6 25.26 3.45 0.59
C HIS A 6 24.63 4.83 0.46
N LYS A 7 25.01 5.52 -0.62
CA LYS A 7 24.48 6.81 -1.01
C LYS A 7 23.07 6.59 -1.55
N TRP A 8 22.08 7.29 -1.00
CA TRP A 8 20.69 7.14 -1.41
C TRP A 8 20.51 7.31 -2.92
N VAL A 9 19.82 6.35 -3.54
CA VAL A 9 19.55 6.31 -4.97
C VAL A 9 18.07 6.59 -5.19
N HIS A 10 17.75 7.67 -5.91
CA HIS A 10 16.40 7.86 -6.42
C HIS A 10 16.25 7.11 -7.76
N GLU A 11 15.65 5.92 -7.72
CA GLU A 11 15.57 5.01 -8.87
C GLU A 11 14.75 5.60 -10.03
N GLY A 12 13.70 6.38 -9.75
CA GLY A 12 12.96 7.10 -10.80
C GLY A 12 13.79 8.16 -11.55
N ILE A 13 14.73 8.83 -10.86
CA ILE A 13 15.66 9.78 -11.47
C ILE A 13 16.69 9.03 -12.30
N LEU A 14 17.25 7.93 -11.78
CA LEU A 14 18.16 7.08 -12.56
C LEU A 14 17.47 6.51 -13.80
N LEU A 15 16.23 6.06 -13.68
CA LEU A 15 15.43 5.55 -14.80
C LEU A 15 15.19 6.65 -15.84
N ARG A 16 14.93 7.88 -15.41
CA ARG A 16 14.84 9.03 -16.31
C ARG A 16 16.17 9.29 -17.03
N ARG A 17 17.31 9.22 -16.32
CA ARG A 17 18.64 9.36 -16.92
C ARG A 17 18.92 8.26 -17.93
N LEU A 18 18.56 7.01 -17.62
CA LEU A 18 18.70 5.88 -18.53
C LEU A 18 17.87 6.08 -19.81
N ILE A 19 16.60 6.48 -19.67
CA ILE A 19 15.71 6.78 -20.80
C ILE A 19 16.32 7.87 -21.70
N THR A 20 16.83 8.96 -21.10
CA THR A 20 17.49 10.04 -21.84
C THR A 20 18.78 9.56 -22.52
N LYS A 21 19.62 8.75 -21.83
CA LYS A 21 20.86 8.16 -22.37
C LYS A 21 20.57 7.27 -23.59
N ARG A 22 19.40 6.63 -23.62
CA ARG A 22 18.94 5.79 -24.75
C ARG A 22 18.21 6.58 -25.84
N ASN A 23 18.24 7.92 -25.80
CA ASN A 23 17.54 8.81 -26.74
C ASN A 23 16.03 8.53 -26.86
N MET A 24 15.41 8.06 -25.77
CA MET A 24 13.98 7.78 -25.71
C MET A 24 13.24 8.93 -25.01
N THR A 25 12.02 9.22 -25.45
CA THR A 25 11.12 10.09 -24.69
C THR A 25 10.35 9.29 -23.63
N VAL A 26 9.73 9.98 -22.66
CA VAL A 26 8.83 9.32 -21.68
C VAL A 26 7.65 8.65 -22.39
N LYS A 27 7.22 9.19 -23.54
CA LYS A 27 6.17 8.58 -24.37
C LYS A 27 6.65 7.26 -24.96
N ASP A 28 7.87 7.22 -25.51
CA ASP A 28 8.45 5.99 -26.08
C ASP A 28 8.65 4.94 -24.99
N PHE A 29 9.12 5.36 -23.82
CA PHE A 29 9.21 4.47 -22.66
C PHE A 29 7.85 3.91 -22.27
N SER A 30 6.79 4.73 -22.21
CA SER A 30 5.44 4.28 -21.90
C SER A 30 4.91 3.24 -22.88
N LEU A 31 5.20 3.42 -24.18
CA LEU A 31 4.84 2.47 -25.23
C LEU A 31 5.62 1.16 -25.09
N LEU A 32 6.93 1.25 -24.82
CA LEU A 32 7.81 0.08 -24.66
C LEU A 32 7.36 -0.83 -23.50
N VAL A 33 6.98 -0.24 -22.37
CA VAL A 33 6.54 -1.01 -21.18
C VAL A 33 5.04 -1.33 -21.18
N GLY A 34 4.29 -0.88 -22.20
CA GLY A 34 2.85 -1.12 -22.31
C GLY A 34 2.00 -0.37 -21.28
N PHE A 35 2.44 0.82 -20.85
CA PHE A 35 1.75 1.63 -19.85
C PHE A 35 1.09 2.88 -20.43
N ALA A 36 0.04 3.33 -19.73
CA ALA A 36 -0.45 4.69 -19.91
C ALA A 36 0.65 5.71 -19.55
N TYR A 37 0.67 6.84 -20.25
CA TYR A 37 1.67 7.89 -20.07
C TYR A 37 1.78 8.39 -18.62
N GLN A 38 0.64 8.51 -17.91
CA GLN A 38 0.60 8.91 -16.51
C GLN A 38 1.28 7.89 -15.59
N SER A 39 1.14 6.60 -15.89
CA SER A 39 1.78 5.52 -15.13
C SER A 39 3.29 5.53 -15.32
N ALA A 40 3.80 5.84 -16.52
CA ALA A 40 5.22 6.05 -16.74
C ALA A 40 5.77 7.19 -15.88
N HIS A 41 5.10 8.36 -15.88
CA HIS A 41 5.48 9.48 -15.00
C HIS A 41 5.37 9.17 -13.51
N TYR A 42 4.45 8.30 -13.12
CA TYR A 42 4.36 7.82 -11.74
C TYR A 42 5.64 7.08 -11.33
N TYR A 43 6.14 6.15 -12.15
CA TYR A 43 7.39 5.43 -11.84
C TYR A 43 8.62 6.34 -11.89
N LEU A 44 8.69 7.31 -12.80
CA LEU A 44 9.81 8.25 -12.88
C LEU A 44 9.89 9.23 -11.71
N ARG A 45 8.80 9.39 -10.93
CA ARG A 45 8.77 10.19 -9.70
C ARG A 45 9.02 9.36 -8.45
N LYS A 46 9.09 8.03 -8.58
CA LYS A 46 9.33 7.18 -7.42
C LYS A 46 10.78 7.19 -7.02
N GLU A 47 11.01 7.51 -5.76
CA GLU A 47 12.30 7.30 -5.10
C GLU A 47 12.69 5.82 -5.16
N PHE A 48 11.71 4.95 -4.89
CA PHE A 48 11.88 3.50 -4.90
C PHE A 48 10.90 2.79 -5.84
N ILE A 49 11.42 1.95 -6.74
CA ILE A 49 10.64 1.10 -7.63
C ILE A 49 10.78 -0.34 -7.13
N LYS A 50 9.63 -1.04 -6.98
CA LYS A 50 9.64 -2.45 -6.55
C LYS A 50 10.59 -3.26 -7.43
N ARG A 51 11.50 -4.03 -6.81
CA ARG A 51 12.58 -4.76 -7.48
C ARG A 51 12.15 -5.56 -8.71
N SER A 52 11.07 -6.34 -8.60
CA SER A 52 10.53 -7.12 -9.72
C SER A 52 10.14 -6.25 -10.92
N LYS A 53 9.63 -5.04 -10.65
CA LYS A 53 9.22 -4.09 -11.69
C LYS A 53 10.42 -3.34 -12.26
N LEU A 54 11.39 -2.99 -11.42
CA LEU A 54 12.64 -2.39 -11.88
C LEU A 54 13.38 -3.33 -12.83
N GLN A 55 13.51 -4.62 -12.47
CA GLN A 55 14.13 -5.63 -13.32
C GLN A 55 13.42 -5.78 -14.67
N GLU A 56 12.09 -5.74 -14.69
CA GLU A 56 11.32 -5.74 -15.93
C GLU A 56 11.63 -4.52 -16.81
N PHE A 57 11.75 -3.33 -16.21
CA PHE A 57 12.13 -2.12 -16.95
C PHE A 57 13.55 -2.20 -17.49
N LEU A 58 14.50 -2.66 -16.69
CA LEU A 58 15.90 -2.81 -17.08
C LEU A 58 16.05 -3.82 -18.22
N TYR A 59 15.33 -4.94 -18.14
CA TYR A 59 15.26 -5.93 -19.20
C TYR A 59 14.74 -5.33 -20.51
N LEU A 60 13.61 -4.60 -20.47
CA LEU A 60 13.05 -3.95 -21.67
C LEU A 60 13.97 -2.87 -22.25
N LEU A 61 14.74 -2.19 -21.40
CA LEU A 61 15.70 -1.16 -21.78
C LEU A 61 17.08 -1.71 -22.17
N ASN A 62 17.26 -3.04 -22.18
CA ASN A 62 18.54 -3.71 -22.42
C ASN A 62 19.68 -3.11 -21.58
N CYS A 63 19.41 -3.00 -20.28
CA CYS A 63 20.33 -2.47 -19.28
C CYS A 63 20.43 -3.48 -18.14
N ASP A 64 21.64 -3.71 -17.62
CA ASP A 64 21.82 -4.49 -16.41
C ASP A 64 21.78 -3.59 -15.17
N GLU A 65 21.77 -4.21 -13.98
CA GLU A 65 21.67 -3.46 -12.73
C GLU A 65 22.96 -2.69 -12.42
N GLU A 66 24.12 -3.22 -12.79
CA GLU A 66 25.41 -2.55 -12.58
C GLU A 66 25.50 -1.27 -13.41
N GLU A 67 25.16 -1.34 -14.71
CA GLU A 67 25.04 -0.18 -15.59
C GLU A 67 24.00 0.79 -15.04
N PHE A 68 22.84 0.31 -14.59
CA PHE A 68 21.79 1.18 -14.06
C PHE A 68 22.25 1.99 -12.84
N TYR A 69 22.84 1.34 -11.83
CA TYR A 69 23.29 2.03 -10.62
C TYR A 69 24.57 2.85 -10.87
N SER A 70 25.36 2.53 -11.89
CA SER A 70 26.49 3.38 -12.32
C SER A 70 26.05 4.77 -12.84
N LEU A 71 24.77 4.95 -13.19
CA LEU A 71 24.21 6.26 -13.56
C LEU A 71 24.00 7.20 -12.36
N GLN A 72 24.25 6.71 -11.14
CA GLN A 72 24.32 7.55 -9.96
C GLN A 72 25.52 8.48 -10.10
N ASP A 73 25.26 9.77 -10.01
CA ASP A 73 26.29 10.78 -10.16
C ASP A 73 26.97 10.97 -8.80
N ASP A 74 28.30 10.91 -8.77
CA ASP A 74 29.09 11.06 -7.55
C ASP A 74 28.89 12.45 -6.90
N ASN A 75 28.40 13.42 -7.66
CA ASN A 75 28.05 14.74 -7.16
C ASN A 75 26.56 14.90 -6.77
N TYR A 76 25.69 13.95 -7.14
CA TYR A 76 24.29 13.98 -6.74
C TYR A 76 24.15 13.35 -5.36
N GLN A 77 24.24 14.17 -4.31
CA GLN A 77 23.73 13.81 -2.99
C GLN A 77 22.21 13.97 -3.02
N TYR A 78 21.52 12.90 -3.36
CA TYR A 78 20.09 12.84 -3.09
C TYR A 78 19.93 12.72 -1.57
N THR A 79 19.50 13.81 -0.93
CA THR A 79 19.16 13.79 0.49
C THR A 79 17.75 13.19 0.61
N PRO A 80 17.58 12.01 1.21
CA PRO A 80 16.27 11.41 1.37
C PRO A 80 15.39 12.33 2.21
N HIS A 81 14.12 12.44 1.85
CA HIS A 81 13.19 13.20 2.65
C HIS A 81 12.88 12.44 3.95
N HIS A 82 13.52 12.81 5.07
CA HIS A 82 13.42 12.12 6.36
C HIS A 82 11.98 12.00 6.84
N GLY A 83 11.15 13.01 6.61
CA GLY A 83 9.72 12.98 6.90
C GLY A 83 8.96 11.85 6.19
N GLN A 84 9.20 11.66 4.89
CA GLN A 84 8.56 10.59 4.11
C GLN A 84 9.11 9.21 4.50
N ARG A 85 10.42 9.12 4.80
CA ARG A 85 11.05 7.90 5.31
C ARG A 85 10.43 7.47 6.65
N LEU A 86 10.28 8.41 7.58
CA LEU A 86 9.62 8.17 8.86
C LEU A 86 8.18 7.68 8.67
N LEU A 87 7.42 8.34 7.79
CA LEU A 87 6.04 7.95 7.51
C LEU A 87 5.95 6.50 6.97
N SER A 88 6.89 6.12 6.11
CA SER A 88 7.00 4.78 5.54
C SER A 88 7.35 3.74 6.61
N LEU A 89 8.37 4.01 7.44
CA LEU A 89 8.78 3.12 8.54
C LEU A 89 7.67 2.92 9.58
N LEU A 90 6.92 3.97 9.93
CA LEU A 90 5.77 3.83 10.81
C LEU A 90 4.68 2.94 10.21
N SER A 91 4.49 3.01 8.89
CA SER A 91 3.55 2.13 8.19
C SER A 91 4.04 0.69 8.14
N GLU A 92 5.33 0.47 7.87
CA GLU A 92 5.95 -0.86 7.80
C GLU A 92 5.93 -1.57 9.16
N TYR A 93 6.25 -0.85 10.23
CA TYR A 93 6.23 -1.39 11.60
C TYR A 93 4.83 -1.41 12.22
N GLY A 94 3.78 -0.96 11.51
CA GLY A 94 2.42 -0.90 12.03
C GLY A 94 2.25 0.04 13.23
N ILE A 95 3.15 1.02 13.39
CA ILE A 95 3.14 1.93 14.52
C ILE A 95 2.06 2.99 14.33
N ASN A 96 1.18 3.11 15.33
CA ASN A 96 0.14 4.14 15.33
C ASN A 96 0.76 5.54 15.49
N LYS A 97 0.51 6.42 14.51
CA LYS A 97 1.02 7.80 14.47
C LYS A 97 0.72 8.60 15.75
N THR A 98 -0.47 8.43 16.32
CA THR A 98 -0.87 9.12 17.56
C THR A 98 -0.05 8.60 18.75
N ARG A 99 0.16 7.28 18.84
CA ARG A 99 1.01 6.70 19.89
C ARG A 99 2.47 7.13 19.73
N PHE A 100 2.95 7.18 18.49
CA PHE A 100 4.30 7.64 18.19
C PHE A 100 4.51 9.11 18.59
N ALA A 101 3.54 9.99 18.32
CA ALA A 101 3.59 11.39 18.78
C ALA A 101 3.66 11.51 20.31
N ILE A 102 2.89 10.69 21.03
CA ILE A 102 2.90 10.66 22.50
C ILE A 102 4.29 10.22 23.01
N ASN A 103 4.88 9.20 22.41
CA ASN A 103 6.22 8.72 22.79
C ASN A 103 7.32 9.74 22.49
N LEU A 104 7.19 10.49 21.39
CA LEU A 104 8.05 11.63 21.06
C LEU A 104 7.81 12.86 21.95
N LYS A 105 6.78 12.85 22.81
CA LYS A 105 6.34 14.00 23.63
C LYS A 105 6.00 15.24 22.79
N ILE A 106 5.49 15.03 21.58
CA ILE A 106 5.08 16.11 20.67
C ILE A 106 3.57 16.08 20.43
N LYS A 107 3.01 17.24 20.05
CA LYS A 107 1.63 17.31 19.58
C LYS A 107 1.51 16.58 18.25
N ARG A 108 0.33 16.00 17.99
CA ARG A 108 0.03 15.34 16.71
C ARG A 108 0.20 16.28 15.50
N SER A 109 -0.09 17.57 15.66
CA SER A 109 0.15 18.57 14.63
C SER A 109 1.64 18.72 14.28
N ALA A 110 2.52 18.70 15.29
CA ALA A 110 3.97 18.74 15.09
C ALA A 110 4.47 17.47 14.39
N LEU A 111 3.88 16.30 14.69
CA LEU A 111 4.23 15.07 13.96
C LEU A 111 3.93 15.16 12.44
N TYR A 112 2.81 15.79 12.06
CA TYR A 112 2.52 15.99 10.64
C TYR A 112 3.47 16.99 9.97
N ALA A 113 3.96 17.99 10.71
CA ALA A 113 5.01 18.89 10.23
C ALA A 113 6.31 18.13 9.95
N LEU A 114 6.70 17.20 10.85
CA LEU A 114 7.88 16.36 10.64
C LEU A 114 7.79 15.49 9.38
N PHE A 115 6.60 15.04 8.98
CA PHE A 115 6.45 14.31 7.72
C PHE A 115 6.74 15.14 6.48
N GLN A 116 6.74 16.47 6.59
CA GLN A 116 7.07 17.41 5.52
C GLN A 116 8.51 17.94 5.63
N GLU A 117 9.28 17.54 6.64
CA GLU A 117 10.68 17.94 6.76
C GLU A 117 11.58 17.06 5.88
N GLU A 118 12.35 17.72 5.01
CA GLU A 118 13.32 17.07 4.13
C GLU A 118 14.44 16.42 4.95
N THR A 119 14.92 17.09 5.99
CA THR A 119 16.00 16.60 6.85
C THR A 119 15.68 16.84 8.32
N PHE A 120 16.00 15.87 9.17
CA PHE A 120 15.91 16.01 10.61
C PHE A 120 17.22 16.52 11.20
N ASP A 121 17.13 17.35 12.24
CA ASP A 121 18.28 17.62 13.11
C ASP A 121 18.80 16.32 13.75
N TYR A 122 20.09 16.26 14.07
CA TYR A 122 20.74 15.07 14.63
C TYR A 122 20.07 14.60 15.93
N ASN A 123 19.68 15.54 16.81
CA ASN A 123 18.97 15.21 18.05
C ASN A 123 17.58 14.62 17.76
N MET A 124 16.93 15.12 16.71
CA MET A 124 15.62 14.64 16.31
C MET A 124 15.70 13.26 15.68
N LEU A 125 16.68 13.04 14.80
CA LEU A 125 16.96 11.76 14.18
C LEU A 125 17.27 10.69 15.22
N THR A 126 18.13 10.98 16.19
CA THR A 126 18.48 10.02 17.27
C THR A 126 17.27 9.66 18.14
N ASN A 127 16.41 10.61 18.48
CA ASN A 127 15.17 10.36 19.23
C ASN A 127 14.19 9.49 18.43
N VAL A 128 13.98 9.82 17.15
CA VAL A 128 13.13 9.03 16.24
C VAL A 128 13.66 7.61 16.09
N CYS A 129 14.96 7.46 15.86
CA CYS A 129 15.64 6.18 15.71
C CYS A 129 15.55 5.33 16.98
N SER A 130 15.76 5.93 18.16
CA SER A 130 15.62 5.25 19.46
C SER A 130 14.22 4.69 19.66
N LEU A 131 13.18 5.44 19.27
CA LEU A 131 11.78 4.99 19.39
C LEU A 131 11.40 3.93 18.35
N LEU A 132 12.05 3.94 17.19
CA LEU A 132 11.89 2.93 16.15
C LEU A 132 12.75 1.68 16.40
N GLY A 133 13.66 1.72 17.38
CA GLY A 133 14.58 0.61 17.67
C GLY A 133 15.64 0.40 16.59
N ILE A 134 15.98 1.44 15.83
CA ILE A 134 16.97 1.40 14.74
C ILE A 134 18.08 2.41 15.00
N THR A 135 19.23 2.26 14.35
CA THR A 135 20.31 3.26 14.38
C THR A 135 20.06 4.35 13.33
N PRO A 136 20.64 5.57 13.49
CA PRO A 136 20.59 6.60 12.44
C PRO A 136 21.12 6.09 11.10
N HIS A 137 22.20 5.30 11.12
CA HIS A 137 22.69 4.63 9.92
C HIS A 137 21.67 3.66 9.33
N GLN A 138 20.87 2.94 10.13
CA GLN A 138 19.80 2.06 9.62
C GLN A 138 18.59 2.84 9.10
N PHE A 139 18.28 3.99 9.69
CA PHE A 139 17.25 4.92 9.19
C PHE A 139 17.62 5.41 7.78
N ASP A 140 18.91 5.72 7.60
CA ASP A 140 19.53 6.16 6.35
C ASP A 140 19.97 5.00 5.43
N ALA A 141 19.93 3.73 5.87
CA ALA A 141 20.33 2.61 5.03
C ALA A 141 19.15 2.03 4.25
N PHE A 142 19.43 1.68 2.99
CA PHE A 142 18.46 1.25 2.00
C PHE A 142 18.13 -0.26 2.04
N ASN A 143 18.80 -1.08 2.86
CA ASN A 143 18.67 -2.54 2.75
C ASN A 143 18.72 -3.28 4.09
N TRP A 144 17.58 -3.51 4.73
CA TRP A 144 17.44 -4.51 5.79
C TRP A 144 16.98 -5.89 5.25
N MET A 145 16.93 -6.08 3.94
CA MET A 145 16.56 -7.37 3.33
C MET A 145 17.73 -8.38 3.21
N VAL A 146 18.83 -8.18 3.95
CA VAL A 146 19.88 -9.21 4.13
C VAL A 146 20.41 -9.20 5.56
N ALA A 147 19.52 -9.37 6.54
CA ALA A 147 19.87 -10.19 7.69
C ALA A 147 19.03 -11.46 7.55
N GLU A 148 19.71 -12.60 7.49
CA GLU A 148 19.14 -13.94 7.52
C GLU A 148 18.01 -14.04 8.55
N ASP A 149 17.06 -14.97 8.31
CA ASP A 149 15.98 -15.32 9.22
C ASP A 149 16.49 -15.60 10.64
N ASN A 150 16.59 -14.56 11.46
CA ASN A 150 16.72 -14.62 12.90
C ASN A 150 15.55 -13.83 13.48
N GLU A 151 14.40 -14.51 13.55
CA GLU A 151 13.28 -14.17 14.44
C GLU A 151 13.82 -13.97 15.86
N PRO A 152 13.36 -12.93 16.58
CA PRO A 152 12.21 -13.16 17.46
C PRO A 152 11.28 -11.93 17.56
N PHE A 153 10.96 -11.31 16.43
CA PHE A 153 9.80 -10.44 16.34
C PHE A 153 8.91 -10.98 15.24
N ALA A 154 7.95 -11.80 15.68
CA ALA A 154 6.93 -12.40 14.84
C ALA A 154 6.50 -11.38 13.80
N ARG A 155 6.84 -11.64 12.53
CA ARG A 155 6.28 -10.88 11.40
C ARG A 155 4.78 -10.73 11.69
N PRO A 156 4.22 -9.52 11.84
CA PRO A 156 2.78 -9.40 11.85
C PRO A 156 2.30 -10.06 10.56
N ALA A 157 1.51 -11.12 10.73
CA ALA A 157 1.11 -12.01 9.65
C ALA A 157 0.77 -11.16 8.43
N LYS A 158 1.46 -11.39 7.31
CA LYS A 158 1.24 -10.72 6.02
C LYS A 158 -0.25 -10.43 5.93
N HIS A 159 -0.63 -9.15 6.03
CA HIS A 159 -2.04 -8.82 6.05
C HIS A 159 -2.62 -9.28 4.73
N ASP A 160 -3.39 -10.35 4.83
CA ASP A 160 -3.90 -11.10 3.70
C ASP A 160 -5.11 -10.36 3.14
N TYR A 161 -4.85 -9.24 2.48
CA TYR A 161 -5.87 -8.45 1.82
C TYR A 161 -6.60 -9.27 0.75
N ARG A 162 -5.93 -10.28 0.19
CA ARG A 162 -6.52 -11.22 -0.76
C ARG A 162 -7.51 -12.14 -0.06
N ASP A 163 -7.13 -12.77 1.04
CA ASP A 163 -8.01 -13.68 1.76
C ASP A 163 -9.16 -12.95 2.44
N LYS A 164 -8.93 -11.74 2.99
CA LYS A 164 -10.02 -10.88 3.49
C LYS A 164 -11.02 -10.52 2.39
N TYR A 165 -10.52 -10.14 1.21
CA TYR A 165 -11.38 -9.82 0.07
C TYR A 165 -12.16 -11.05 -0.44
N LEU A 166 -11.51 -12.21 -0.52
CA LEU A 166 -12.16 -13.46 -0.91
C LEU A 166 -13.23 -13.85 0.11
N HIS A 167 -12.93 -13.76 1.40
CA HIS A 167 -13.88 -14.05 2.46
C HIS A 167 -15.09 -13.10 2.46
N GLU A 168 -14.87 -11.79 2.26
CA GLU A 168 -15.98 -10.83 2.10
C GLU A 168 -16.83 -11.13 0.86
N LYS A 169 -16.20 -11.54 -0.24
CA LYS A 169 -16.90 -11.90 -1.47
C LYS A 169 -17.75 -13.16 -1.28
N GLU A 170 -17.22 -14.20 -0.64
CA GLU A 170 -17.96 -15.43 -0.30
C GLU A 170 -19.14 -15.13 0.63
N LYS A 171 -18.92 -14.30 1.65
CA LYS A 171 -20.00 -13.86 2.55
C LYS A 171 -21.09 -13.09 1.81
N ASN A 172 -20.73 -12.22 0.87
CA ASN A 172 -21.71 -11.48 0.07
C ASN A 172 -22.51 -12.38 -0.87
N ILE A 173 -21.89 -13.41 -1.44
CA ILE A 173 -22.61 -14.41 -2.26
C ILE A 173 -23.61 -15.17 -1.38
N SER A 174 -23.18 -15.66 -0.21
CA SER A 174 -24.06 -16.36 0.73
C SER A 174 -25.21 -15.49 1.23
N LEU A 175 -24.98 -14.20 1.47
CA LEU A 175 -26.03 -13.25 1.84
C LEU A 175 -27.03 -13.02 0.70
N ALA A 176 -26.56 -12.96 -0.56
CA ALA A 176 -27.44 -12.82 -1.71
C ALA A 176 -28.35 -14.04 -1.88
N ASP A 177 -27.82 -15.25 -1.67
CA ASP A 177 -28.59 -16.49 -1.72
C ASP A 177 -29.64 -16.54 -0.60
N ALA A 178 -29.25 -16.20 0.63
CA ALA A 178 -30.16 -16.11 1.77
C ALA A 178 -31.29 -15.08 1.54
N TYR A 179 -30.97 -13.94 0.93
CA TYR A 179 -31.96 -12.92 0.59
C TYR A 179 -32.95 -13.41 -0.47
N SER A 180 -32.48 -14.16 -1.47
CA SER A 180 -33.33 -14.78 -2.49
C SER A 180 -34.33 -15.76 -1.88
N ILE A 181 -33.87 -16.61 -0.96
CA ILE A 181 -34.72 -17.58 -0.24
C ILE A 181 -35.77 -16.87 0.62
N LEU A 182 -35.35 -15.88 1.42
CA LEU A 182 -36.28 -15.12 2.28
C LEU A 182 -37.34 -14.37 1.46
N LYS A 183 -36.97 -13.85 0.30
CA LYS A 183 -37.90 -13.20 -0.61
C LYS A 183 -38.96 -14.17 -1.15
N ALA A 184 -38.56 -15.40 -1.50
CA ALA A 184 -39.49 -16.43 -1.94
C ALA A 184 -40.45 -16.87 -0.83
N GLN A 185 -39.94 -17.11 0.38
CA GLN A 185 -40.77 -17.47 1.55
C GLN A 185 -41.78 -16.36 1.91
N LYS A 186 -41.37 -15.10 1.81
CA LYS A 186 -42.27 -13.98 2.04
C LYS A 186 -43.43 -13.98 1.03
N LEU A 187 -43.14 -14.23 -0.25
CA LEU A 187 -44.17 -14.29 -1.28
C LEU A 187 -45.19 -15.41 -1.02
N GLU A 188 -44.71 -16.61 -0.65
CA GLU A 188 -45.56 -17.74 -0.30
C GLU A 188 -46.47 -17.42 0.91
N LYS A 189 -45.94 -16.76 1.93
CA LYS A 189 -46.72 -16.33 3.10
C LYS A 189 -47.74 -15.25 2.77
N ASP A 190 -47.40 -14.33 1.87
CA ASP A 190 -48.32 -13.29 1.41
C ASP A 190 -49.50 -13.92 0.61
N GLU A 191 -49.24 -14.96 -0.19
CA GLU A 191 -50.27 -15.74 -0.90
C GLU A 191 -51.18 -16.52 0.08
N GLU A 192 -50.62 -17.21 1.08
CA GLU A 192 -51.40 -17.87 2.13
C GLU A 192 -52.29 -16.87 2.89
N CYS A 193 -51.77 -15.68 3.20
CA CYS A 193 -52.52 -14.63 3.88
C CYS A 193 -53.74 -14.17 3.07
N LEU A 194 -53.58 -14.03 1.74
CA LEU A 194 -54.67 -13.66 0.85
C LEU A 194 -55.77 -14.73 0.81
N LEU A 195 -55.39 -16.00 0.76
CA LEU A 195 -56.34 -17.12 0.79
C LEU A 195 -57.14 -17.16 2.10
N LEU A 196 -56.45 -17.02 3.25
CA LEU A 196 -57.09 -16.98 4.56
C LEU A 196 -58.02 -15.76 4.70
N GLN A 197 -57.63 -14.60 4.17
CA GLN A 197 -58.50 -13.41 4.16
C GLN A 197 -59.77 -13.64 3.34
N ALA A 198 -59.68 -14.32 2.20
CA ALA A 198 -60.82 -14.67 1.37
C ALA A 198 -61.77 -15.65 2.09
N GLU A 199 -61.22 -16.67 2.74
CA GLU A 199 -62.00 -17.67 3.49
C GLU A 199 -62.72 -17.04 4.70
N VAL A 200 -62.02 -16.20 5.47
CA VAL A 200 -62.62 -15.44 6.58
C VAL A 200 -63.74 -14.52 6.08
N ALA A 201 -63.57 -13.88 4.93
CA ALA A 201 -64.61 -13.03 4.33
C ALA A 201 -65.85 -13.85 3.93
N GLU A 202 -65.66 -15.06 3.40
CA GLU A 202 -66.76 -15.96 3.03
C GLU A 202 -67.51 -16.49 4.26
N LEU A 203 -66.79 -16.90 5.31
CA LEU A 203 -67.37 -17.32 6.59
C LEU A 203 -68.19 -16.18 7.23
N LYS A 204 -67.65 -14.95 7.24
CA LYS A 204 -68.39 -13.77 7.70
C LYS A 204 -69.68 -13.52 6.91
N ARG A 205 -69.68 -13.77 5.60
CA ARG A 205 -70.90 -13.66 4.76
C ARG A 205 -71.93 -14.73 5.10
N LYS A 206 -71.51 -15.97 5.37
CA LYS A 206 -72.40 -17.07 5.77
C LYS A 206 -73.05 -16.80 7.13
N LEU A 207 -72.27 -16.30 8.09
CA LEU A 207 -72.73 -16.00 9.45
C LEU A 207 -73.73 -14.83 9.50
N LYS A 208 -73.63 -13.88 8.56
CA LYS A 208 -74.56 -12.74 8.44
C LYS A 208 -75.90 -13.10 7.74
N LYS A 209 -76.02 -14.30 7.18
CA LYS A 209 -77.22 -14.81 6.50
C LYS A 209 -78.04 -15.78 7.38
N GLN A 210 -77.52 -16.18 8.54
CA GLN A 210 -78.25 -16.89 9.60
C GLN A 210 -78.86 -15.87 10.55
#